data_AF-A0A080ZJU9-F1
#
_entry.id   AF-A0A080ZJU9-F1
#
_cell.length_a   1.000
_cell.length_b   1.000
_cell.length_c   1.000
_cell.angle_alpha   90.00
_cell.angle_beta   90.00
_cell.angle_gamma   90.00
#
_symmetry.space_group_name_H-M   'P 1'
#
loop_
_entity.id
_entity.type
_entity.pdbx_description
1 polymer ?
#
loop_
_entity_poly.entity_id
_entity_poly.type
_entity_poly.pdbx_seq_one_letter_code
_entity_poly.pdbx_strand_id
1 'polypeptide(L)'
;MKAQLKPPPRLPPKLLAEYDASNFDSRLAGMLLSKRGITVADSGVVLQLCKACLTSLLSKKMKSPPKFAIANGLFVGTLPECYDDLTMTELAMVNSAQPTRFMTVVQRGKHTSIRSHAYYFRAAPSPPAAMLPAEVISSGIIGVTMVGAMTPKQKVKTLKRYQVRVPRLFSQLDWYRENNHLYNRISVSGRLQVEAFTRSTSAVLDGTSSNNEVAGLDNI
;
A
#
# COMPACT_ATOMS: atom_id res chain seq x y z
N MET A 1 -21.71 19.73 15.41
CA MET A 1 -21.14 18.88 14.35
C MET A 1 -20.53 19.67 13.19
N LYS A 2 -21.29 20.45 12.39
CA LYS A 2 -20.75 21.18 11.21
C LYS A 2 -19.58 22.14 11.53
N ALA A 3 -19.65 22.83 12.67
CA ALA A 3 -18.57 23.71 13.11
C ALA A 3 -17.26 22.98 13.46
N GLN A 4 -17.33 21.69 13.83
CA GLN A 4 -16.17 20.87 14.19
C GLN A 4 -15.54 20.22 12.95
N LEU A 5 -16.32 19.88 11.93
CA LEU A 5 -15.89 19.14 10.74
C LEU A 5 -15.58 20.04 9.54
N LYS A 6 -14.86 21.14 9.79
CA LYS A 6 -14.46 22.08 8.72
C LYS A 6 -13.27 21.53 7.92
N PRO A 7 -13.16 21.88 6.63
CA PRO A 7 -12.03 21.49 5.81
C PRO A 7 -10.72 22.11 6.30
N PRO A 8 -9.62 21.34 6.32
CA PRO A 8 -8.29 21.88 6.60
C PRO A 8 -7.85 22.82 5.47
N PRO A 9 -6.97 23.80 5.75
CA PRO A 9 -6.42 24.67 4.73
C PRO A 9 -5.61 23.84 3.72
N ARG A 10 -5.81 24.11 2.41
CA ARG A 10 -5.12 23.46 1.27
C ARG A 10 -5.55 22.03 0.92
N LEU A 11 -6.77 21.61 1.24
CA LEU A 11 -7.28 20.34 0.70
C LEU A 11 -7.61 20.49 -0.80
N PRO A 12 -7.14 19.58 -1.69
CA PRO A 12 -7.47 19.63 -3.11
C PRO A 12 -9.00 19.59 -3.34
N PRO A 13 -9.53 20.35 -4.33
CA PRO A 13 -10.97 20.43 -4.58
C PRO A 13 -11.59 19.10 -5.00
N LYS A 14 -10.85 18.27 -5.75
CA LYS A 14 -11.28 16.92 -6.12
C LYS A 14 -11.54 16.05 -4.88
N LEU A 15 -10.64 16.13 -3.89
CA LEU A 15 -10.76 15.36 -2.66
C LEU A 15 -11.87 15.90 -1.76
N LEU A 16 -12.08 17.22 -1.73
CA LEU A 16 -13.24 17.83 -1.05
C LEU A 16 -14.57 17.28 -1.60
N ALA A 17 -14.68 17.14 -2.92
CA ALA A 17 -15.89 16.61 -3.56
C ALA A 17 -16.15 15.12 -3.23
N GLU A 18 -15.10 14.33 -2.97
CA GLU A 18 -15.24 12.94 -2.50
C GLU A 18 -15.88 12.87 -1.10
N TYR A 19 -15.63 13.88 -0.28
CA TYR A 19 -16.13 13.98 1.09
C TYR A 19 -17.41 14.81 1.26
N ASP A 20 -17.95 15.36 0.17
CA ASP A 20 -19.23 16.05 0.22
C ASP A 20 -20.38 15.05 0.08
N ALA A 21 -21.15 14.89 1.16
CA ALA A 21 -22.30 13.98 1.25
C ALA A 21 -23.64 14.68 0.99
N SER A 22 -23.61 15.88 0.41
CA SER A 22 -24.79 16.67 0.03
C SER A 22 -25.76 15.92 -0.90
N ASN A 23 -25.24 14.97 -1.68
CA ASN A 23 -26.00 14.10 -2.57
C ASN A 23 -26.95 13.14 -1.83
N PHE A 24 -26.68 12.82 -0.57
CA PHE A 24 -27.57 12.00 0.25
C PHE A 24 -28.52 12.86 1.08
N ASP A 25 -28.01 13.91 1.72
CA ASP A 25 -28.81 14.84 2.51
C ASP A 25 -28.15 16.23 2.50
N SER A 26 -28.92 17.26 2.16
CA SER A 26 -28.48 18.67 2.12
C SER A 26 -27.84 19.15 3.43
N ARG A 27 -28.24 18.58 4.58
CA ARG A 27 -27.69 18.92 5.91
C ARG A 27 -26.24 18.49 6.08
N LEU A 28 -25.80 17.48 5.31
CA LEU A 28 -24.42 16.96 5.33
C LEU A 28 -23.48 17.79 4.44
N ALA A 29 -24.00 18.76 3.69
CA ALA A 29 -23.21 19.58 2.79
C ALA A 29 -22.08 20.32 3.54
N GLY A 30 -20.87 20.19 3.02
CA GLY A 30 -19.66 20.80 3.59
C GLY A 30 -19.20 20.20 4.92
N MET A 31 -19.72 19.04 5.31
CA MET A 31 -19.14 18.20 6.35
C MET A 31 -18.19 17.21 5.69
N LEU A 32 -16.93 17.14 6.13
CA LEU A 32 -15.95 16.18 5.60
C LEU A 32 -16.27 14.74 6.03
N LEU A 33 -17.29 14.13 5.42
CA LEU A 33 -17.78 12.80 5.75
C LEU A 33 -17.52 11.84 4.60
N SER A 34 -17.02 10.63 4.91
CA SER A 34 -16.86 9.61 3.90
C SER A 34 -18.22 9.06 3.48
N LYS A 35 -18.49 9.08 2.17
CA LYS A 35 -19.70 8.46 1.56
C LYS A 35 -19.82 6.97 1.89
N ARG A 36 -18.71 6.28 2.18
CA ARG A 36 -18.68 4.86 2.56
C ARG A 36 -19.34 4.58 3.92
N GLY A 37 -19.43 5.59 4.78
CA GLY A 37 -20.07 5.48 6.10
C GLY A 37 -21.55 5.86 6.10
N ILE A 38 -22.14 6.10 4.92
CA ILE A 38 -23.53 6.53 4.78
C ILE A 38 -24.33 5.37 4.19
N THR A 39 -25.41 5.01 4.85
CA THR A 39 -26.37 4.01 4.39
C THR A 39 -27.71 4.67 4.17
N VAL A 40 -28.29 4.51 2.99
CA VAL A 40 -29.65 4.97 2.67
C VAL A 40 -30.59 3.80 2.94
N ALA A 41 -31.51 3.99 3.89
CA ALA A 41 -32.58 3.04 4.20
C ALA A 41 -33.95 3.66 3.86
N ASP A 42 -35.01 2.85 3.83
CA ASP A 42 -36.38 3.33 3.56
C ASP A 42 -36.85 4.38 4.58
N SER A 43 -36.26 4.37 5.79
CA SER A 43 -36.52 5.31 6.88
C SER A 43 -35.66 6.58 6.83
N GLY A 44 -34.76 6.71 5.84
CA GLY A 44 -33.91 7.88 5.62
C GLY A 44 -32.41 7.58 5.56
N VAL A 45 -31.62 8.65 5.63
CA VAL A 45 -30.15 8.59 5.55
C VAL A 45 -29.56 8.36 6.94
N VAL A 46 -28.83 7.25 7.10
CA VAL A 46 -28.17 6.88 8.36
C VAL A 46 -26.66 7.05 8.22
N LEU A 47 -26.06 7.81 9.13
CA LEU A 47 -24.62 8.01 9.23
C LEU A 47 -24.03 7.04 10.26
N GLN A 48 -23.16 6.13 9.81
CA GLN A 48 -22.46 5.17 10.64
C GLN A 48 -21.22 5.82 11.26
N LEU A 49 -21.16 5.87 12.59
CA LEU A 49 -20.04 6.43 13.35
C LEU A 49 -19.60 5.42 14.40
N CYS A 50 -18.29 5.33 14.64
CA CYS A 50 -17.80 4.60 15.79
C CYS A 50 -18.19 5.34 17.09
N LYS A 51 -18.27 4.61 18.20
CA LYS A 51 -18.65 5.15 19.51
C LYS A 51 -17.80 6.36 19.91
N ALA A 52 -16.48 6.30 19.69
CA ALA A 52 -15.57 7.39 20.02
C ALA A 52 -15.87 8.68 19.22
N CYS A 53 -16.12 8.57 17.91
CA CYS A 53 -16.49 9.71 17.08
C CYS A 53 -17.84 10.29 17.50
N LEU A 54 -18.83 9.43 17.75
CA LEU A 54 -20.16 9.87 18.17
C LEU A 54 -20.11 10.62 19.51
N THR A 55 -19.42 10.07 20.53
CA THR A 55 -19.26 10.74 21.82
C THR A 55 -18.53 12.08 21.70
N SER A 56 -17.51 12.16 20.83
CA SER A 56 -16.80 13.42 20.57
C SER A 56 -17.70 14.46 19.91
N LEU A 57 -18.51 14.07 18.92
CA LEU A 57 -19.40 14.99 18.18
C LEU A 57 -20.59 15.47 19.01
N LEU A 58 -21.09 14.65 19.94
CA LEU A 58 -22.21 14.98 20.84
C LEU A 58 -21.76 15.78 22.08
N SER A 59 -20.49 15.72 22.44
CA SER A 59 -19.96 16.47 23.59
C SER A 59 -20.01 17.97 23.34
N LYS A 60 -20.80 18.71 24.14
CA LYS A 60 -20.86 20.18 24.08
C LYS A 60 -19.55 20.86 24.52
N LYS A 61 -18.68 20.15 25.25
CA LYS A 61 -17.39 20.68 25.74
C LYS A 61 -16.29 20.65 24.68
N MET A 62 -16.38 19.72 23.72
CA MET A 62 -15.35 19.51 22.70
C MET A 62 -15.69 20.33 21.45
N LYS A 63 -14.91 21.37 21.17
CA LYS A 63 -15.03 22.16 19.92
C LYS A 63 -14.12 21.62 18.80
N SER A 64 -13.19 20.73 19.12
CA SER A 64 -12.33 20.07 18.14
C SER A 64 -13.01 18.86 17.50
N PRO A 65 -12.67 18.54 16.23
CA PRO A 65 -13.12 17.30 15.60
C PRO A 65 -12.54 16.06 16.29
N PRO A 66 -13.15 14.87 16.08
CA PRO A 66 -12.60 13.60 16.56
C PRO A 66 -11.14 13.40 16.14
N LYS A 67 -10.32 12.78 17.01
CA LYS A 67 -8.87 12.63 16.81
C LYS A 67 -8.49 12.12 15.41
N PHE A 68 -9.20 11.10 14.91
CA PHE A 68 -8.95 10.46 13.62
C PHE A 68 -9.86 10.97 12.48
N ALA A 69 -10.42 12.17 12.61
CA ALA A 69 -11.32 12.72 11.58
C ALA A 69 -10.54 13.22 10.36
N ILE A 70 -11.18 13.16 9.19
CA ILE A 70 -10.70 13.75 7.94
C ILE A 70 -10.43 15.26 8.11
N ALA A 71 -11.23 15.93 8.94
CA ALA A 71 -11.04 17.34 9.31
C ALA A 71 -9.69 17.64 9.99
N ASN A 72 -9.03 16.64 10.59
CA ASN A 72 -7.68 16.76 11.15
C ASN A 72 -6.56 16.47 10.13
N GLY A 73 -6.87 16.45 8.84
CA GLY A 73 -5.87 16.15 7.79
C GLY A 73 -5.62 14.65 7.57
N LEU A 74 -6.44 13.78 8.16
CA LEU A 74 -6.38 12.32 7.98
C LEU A 74 -7.30 11.86 6.85
N PHE A 75 -7.18 12.51 5.70
CA PHE A 75 -7.97 12.21 4.51
C PHE A 75 -7.42 10.97 3.79
N VAL A 76 -8.34 10.21 3.21
CA VAL A 76 -8.09 9.04 2.38
C VAL A 76 -8.52 9.36 0.95
N GLY A 77 -7.63 9.19 -0.02
CA GLY A 77 -7.99 9.34 -1.44
C GLY A 77 -8.22 7.98 -2.09
N THR A 78 -8.86 8.00 -3.25
CA THR A 78 -8.93 6.85 -4.15
C THR A 78 -7.79 6.95 -5.17
N LEU A 79 -7.09 5.84 -5.44
CA LEU A 79 -6.15 5.81 -6.56
C LEU A 79 -6.93 5.78 -7.89
N PRO A 80 -6.39 6.37 -8.97
CA PRO A 80 -6.96 6.22 -10.31
C PRO A 80 -7.07 4.75 -10.75
N GLU A 81 -8.09 4.43 -11.55
CA GLU A 81 -8.38 3.06 -12.04
C GLU A 81 -7.20 2.42 -12.79
N CYS A 82 -6.33 3.23 -13.41
CA CYS A 82 -5.12 2.75 -14.06
C CYS A 82 -4.10 2.09 -13.11
N TYR A 83 -4.34 2.13 -11.79
CA TYR A 83 -3.54 1.51 -10.75
C TYR A 83 -4.27 0.37 -10.00
N ASP A 84 -5.45 -0.04 -10.42
CA ASP A 84 -6.23 -1.09 -9.73
C ASP A 84 -5.55 -2.47 -9.75
N ASP A 85 -4.69 -2.72 -10.74
CA ASP A 85 -3.97 -3.96 -10.90
C ASP A 85 -2.55 -3.92 -10.30
N LEU A 86 -2.23 -2.93 -9.46
CA LEU A 86 -0.96 -2.87 -8.75
C LEU A 86 -0.78 -4.09 -7.84
N THR A 87 0.43 -4.65 -7.84
CA THR A 87 0.77 -5.73 -6.92
C THR A 87 1.01 -5.16 -5.52
N MET A 88 0.81 -6.00 -4.49
CA MET A 88 1.14 -5.63 -3.12
C MET A 88 2.62 -5.21 -2.98
N THR A 89 3.50 -5.85 -3.77
CA THR A 89 4.93 -5.54 -3.85
C THR A 89 5.14 -4.11 -4.37
N GLU A 90 4.44 -3.72 -5.43
CA GLU A 90 4.55 -2.38 -6.01
C GLU A 90 4.06 -1.30 -5.03
N LEU A 91 2.90 -1.51 -4.40
CA LEU A 91 2.35 -0.62 -3.38
C LEU A 91 3.32 -0.44 -2.19
N ALA A 92 3.96 -1.53 -1.75
CA ALA A 92 4.92 -1.46 -0.66
C ALA A 92 6.17 -0.65 -1.03
N MET A 93 6.64 -0.75 -2.28
CA MET A 93 7.84 -0.05 -2.75
C MET A 93 7.67 1.48 -2.80
N VAL A 94 6.47 1.96 -3.09
CA VAL A 94 6.18 3.41 -3.17
C VAL A 94 5.72 4.01 -1.85
N ASN A 95 5.66 3.26 -0.75
CA ASN A 95 5.25 3.82 0.54
C ASN A 95 6.22 4.90 1.03
N SER A 96 5.68 5.93 1.69
CA SER A 96 6.48 6.99 2.32
C SER A 96 7.12 6.55 3.64
N ALA A 97 6.53 5.57 4.31
CA ALA A 97 7.08 4.99 5.54
C ALA A 97 6.75 3.51 5.60
N GLN A 98 7.76 2.69 5.89
CA GLN A 98 7.57 1.26 6.10
C GLN A 98 8.19 0.88 7.45
N PRO A 99 7.37 0.76 8.52
CA PRO A 99 7.86 0.39 9.85
C PRO A 99 8.27 -1.08 9.93
N THR A 100 7.90 -1.89 8.93
CA THR A 100 8.15 -3.34 8.90
C THR A 100 8.73 -3.79 7.56
N ARG A 101 9.86 -4.50 7.58
CA ARG A 101 10.36 -5.26 6.41
C ARG A 101 9.44 -6.44 6.17
N PHE A 102 9.18 -6.76 4.91
CA PHE A 102 8.29 -7.83 4.50
C PHE A 102 9.08 -8.91 3.76
N MET A 103 9.04 -10.13 4.29
CA MET A 103 9.58 -11.31 3.62
C MET A 103 8.49 -12.35 3.49
N THR A 104 8.31 -12.93 2.31
CA THR A 104 7.39 -14.06 2.15
C THR A 104 8.07 -15.27 1.57
N VAL A 105 7.85 -16.42 2.20
CA VAL A 105 8.35 -17.70 1.76
C VAL A 105 7.19 -18.49 1.20
N VAL A 106 7.26 -18.80 -0.09
CA VAL A 106 6.27 -19.61 -0.78
C VAL A 106 6.83 -21.02 -0.89
N GLN A 107 6.22 -21.95 -0.18
CA GLN A 107 6.68 -23.33 -0.06
C GLN A 107 5.69 -24.31 -0.68
N ARG A 108 6.23 -25.36 -1.30
CA ARG A 108 5.45 -26.50 -1.77
C ARG A 108 6.24 -27.81 -1.72
N GLY A 109 5.58 -28.89 -1.30
CA GLY A 109 6.04 -30.27 -1.45
C GLY A 109 5.35 -30.96 -2.64
N LYS A 110 5.90 -32.10 -3.11
CA LYS A 110 5.42 -32.81 -4.32
C LYS A 110 3.90 -33.09 -4.33
N HIS A 111 3.29 -33.33 -3.16
CA HIS A 111 1.86 -33.63 -3.01
C HIS A 111 1.09 -32.64 -2.11
N THR A 112 1.64 -31.44 -1.85
CA THR A 112 0.98 -30.46 -0.99
C THR A 112 0.50 -29.22 -1.76
N SER A 113 -0.49 -28.54 -1.20
CA SER A 113 -0.92 -27.23 -1.65
C SER A 113 0.19 -26.19 -1.43
N ILE A 114 0.23 -25.14 -2.26
CA ILE A 114 1.14 -24.02 -2.06
C ILE A 114 0.77 -23.34 -0.74
N ARG A 115 1.74 -23.24 0.16
CA ARG A 115 1.62 -22.49 1.41
C ARG A 115 2.56 -21.31 1.37
N SER A 116 2.08 -20.15 1.81
CA SER A 116 2.92 -18.95 1.93
C SER A 116 2.97 -18.53 3.38
N HIS A 117 4.17 -18.38 3.91
CA HIS A 117 4.43 -17.73 5.20
C HIS A 117 4.90 -16.30 4.93
N ALA A 118 4.42 -15.35 5.72
CA ALA A 118 4.84 -13.95 5.65
C ALA A 118 5.45 -13.56 7.00
N TYR A 119 6.67 -13.04 6.96
CA TYR A 119 7.42 -12.53 8.09
C TYR A 119 7.48 -11.01 8.00
N TYR A 120 7.21 -10.35 9.13
CA TYR A 120 7.30 -8.92 9.28
C TYR A 120 8.37 -8.61 10.34
N PHE A 121 9.43 -7.91 9.95
CA PHE A 121 10.50 -7.51 10.86
C PHE A 121 10.42 -6.02 11.12
N ARG A 122 10.66 -5.54 12.35
CA ARG A 122 10.76 -4.09 12.59
C ARG A 122 11.95 -3.52 11.82
N ALA A 123 11.69 -2.52 10.98
CA ALA A 123 12.72 -1.79 10.26
C ALA A 123 12.94 -0.42 10.93
N ALA A 124 14.15 0.13 10.82
CA ALA A 124 14.31 1.57 11.01
C ALA A 124 13.42 2.27 9.96
N PRO A 125 12.51 3.17 10.37
CA PRO A 125 11.55 3.79 9.45
C PRO A 125 12.33 4.63 8.44
N SER A 126 12.45 4.09 7.24
CA SER A 126 13.03 4.76 6.08
C SER A 126 12.00 4.67 4.95
N PRO A 127 11.85 5.69 4.10
CA PRO A 127 10.92 5.63 2.98
C PRO A 127 11.43 4.65 1.90
N PRO A 128 10.75 3.50 1.64
CA PRO A 128 11.13 2.63 0.52
C PRO A 128 11.11 3.35 -0.82
N ALA A 129 10.21 4.32 -0.98
CA ALA A 129 10.12 5.15 -2.18
C ALA A 129 11.41 5.94 -2.50
N ALA A 130 12.27 6.18 -1.50
CA ALA A 130 13.57 6.82 -1.73
C ALA A 130 14.65 5.84 -2.26
N MET A 131 14.46 4.53 -2.06
CA MET A 131 15.40 3.45 -2.37
C MET A 131 14.96 2.62 -3.61
N LEU A 132 13.99 3.11 -4.38
CA LEU A 132 13.40 2.39 -5.51
C LEU A 132 14.45 1.89 -6.53
N PRO A 133 14.19 0.77 -7.20
CA PRO A 133 13.70 -0.52 -6.70
C PRO A 133 14.85 -1.54 -6.51
N ALA A 134 16.02 -1.30 -7.12
CA ALA A 134 17.18 -2.19 -6.99
C ALA A 134 17.69 -2.23 -5.54
N GLU A 135 17.66 -1.10 -4.82
CA GLU A 135 18.07 -1.04 -3.42
C GLU A 135 17.01 -1.63 -2.49
N VAL A 136 15.70 -1.51 -2.77
CA VAL A 136 14.64 -2.14 -1.95
C VAL A 136 14.76 -3.67 -1.92
N ILE A 137 15.08 -4.29 -3.06
CA ILE A 137 15.25 -5.76 -3.16
C ILE A 137 16.58 -6.19 -2.54
N SER A 138 17.69 -5.50 -2.85
CA SER A 138 19.02 -5.87 -2.33
C SER A 138 19.18 -5.61 -0.83
N SER A 139 18.51 -4.60 -0.29
CA SER A 139 18.46 -4.31 1.16
C SER A 139 17.50 -5.21 1.95
N GLY A 140 16.76 -6.09 1.26
CA GLY A 140 15.81 -7.02 1.89
C GLY A 140 14.62 -6.34 2.55
N ILE A 141 14.24 -5.13 2.12
CA ILE A 141 13.02 -4.46 2.58
C ILE A 141 11.80 -5.22 2.09
N ILE A 142 11.87 -5.74 0.84
CA ILE A 142 10.87 -6.62 0.25
C ILE A 142 11.58 -7.80 -0.42
N GLY A 143 11.26 -9.02 0.01
CA GLY A 143 11.82 -10.24 -0.58
C GLY A 143 10.83 -11.39 -0.61
N VAL A 144 10.86 -12.15 -1.70
CA VAL A 144 10.04 -13.34 -1.91
C VAL A 144 10.97 -14.51 -2.20
N THR A 145 10.84 -15.61 -1.47
CA THR A 145 11.64 -16.82 -1.74
C THR A 145 10.72 -17.98 -2.06
N MET A 146 10.93 -18.62 -3.21
CA MET A 146 10.25 -19.87 -3.56
C MET A 146 11.11 -21.06 -3.13
N VAL A 147 10.53 -22.00 -2.38
CA VAL A 147 11.24 -23.18 -1.87
C VAL A 147 10.43 -24.47 -2.13
N GLY A 148 11.11 -25.53 -2.55
CA GLY A 148 10.53 -26.86 -2.76
C GLY A 148 10.02 -27.14 -4.18
N ALA A 149 9.30 -28.25 -4.35
CA ALA A 149 8.91 -28.74 -5.68
C ALA A 149 7.68 -28.00 -6.24
N MET A 150 7.90 -27.05 -7.16
CA MET A 150 6.86 -26.31 -7.86
C MET A 150 6.77 -26.71 -9.34
N THR A 151 5.55 -26.77 -9.87
CA THR A 151 5.35 -26.95 -11.31
C THR A 151 5.64 -25.66 -12.08
N PRO A 152 5.97 -25.71 -13.38
CA PRO A 152 6.22 -24.51 -14.18
C PRO A 152 5.05 -23.51 -14.15
N LYS A 153 3.80 -24.00 -14.22
CA LYS A 153 2.59 -23.15 -14.12
C LYS A 153 2.50 -22.43 -12.77
N GLN A 154 2.90 -23.09 -11.69
CA GLN A 154 2.89 -22.51 -10.35
C GLN A 154 3.99 -21.45 -10.18
N LYS A 155 5.20 -21.71 -10.71
CA LYS A 155 6.28 -20.71 -10.74
C LYS A 155 5.82 -19.44 -11.46
N VAL A 156 5.25 -19.56 -12.66
CA VAL A 156 4.72 -18.42 -13.42
C VAL A 156 3.65 -17.66 -12.64
N LYS A 157 2.73 -18.37 -11.96
CA LYS A 157 1.69 -17.72 -11.15
C LYS A 157 2.28 -16.96 -9.95
N THR A 158 3.27 -17.52 -9.26
CA THR A 158 3.96 -16.86 -8.14
C THR A 158 4.76 -15.65 -8.63
N LEU A 159 5.53 -15.81 -9.71
CA LEU A 159 6.28 -14.71 -10.34
C LEU A 159 5.34 -13.56 -10.73
N LYS A 160 4.21 -13.86 -11.38
CA LYS A 160 3.20 -12.85 -11.75
C LYS A 160 2.61 -12.13 -10.52
N ARG A 161 2.38 -12.85 -9.42
CA ARG A 161 1.80 -12.28 -8.18
C ARG A 161 2.72 -11.25 -7.52
N TYR A 162 4.03 -11.46 -7.58
CA TYR A 162 5.03 -10.61 -6.92
C TYR A 162 5.84 -9.77 -7.91
N GLN A 163 5.44 -9.76 -9.18
CA GLN A 163 6.10 -8.99 -10.23
C GLN A 163 6.10 -7.50 -9.87
N VAL A 164 7.23 -6.86 -10.14
CA VAL A 164 7.43 -5.43 -9.98
C VAL A 164 7.62 -4.81 -11.35
N ARG A 165 6.72 -3.94 -11.77
CA ARG A 165 6.81 -3.20 -13.04
C ARG A 165 7.41 -1.83 -12.77
N VAL A 166 8.73 -1.74 -12.94
CA VAL A 166 9.51 -0.53 -12.67
C VAL A 166 8.92 0.76 -13.29
N PRO A 167 8.51 0.80 -14.58
CA PRO A 167 7.92 2.01 -15.16
C PRO A 167 6.67 2.48 -14.40
N ARG A 168 5.88 1.53 -13.89
CA ARG A 168 4.67 1.86 -13.12
C ARG A 168 4.97 2.40 -11.74
N LEU A 169 6.03 1.92 -11.07
CA LEU A 169 6.45 2.48 -9.80
C LEU A 169 6.76 3.97 -9.91
N PHE A 170 7.49 4.36 -10.96
CA PHE A 170 7.82 5.76 -11.21
C PHE A 170 6.58 6.59 -11.55
N SER A 171 5.74 6.11 -12.46
CA SER A 171 4.45 6.75 -12.77
C SER A 171 3.58 6.96 -11.51
N GLN A 172 3.51 5.95 -10.65
CA GLN A 172 2.75 6.02 -9.41
C GLN A 172 3.38 6.99 -8.41
N LEU A 173 4.71 6.99 -8.28
CA LEU A 173 5.43 7.92 -7.40
C LEU A 173 5.26 9.37 -7.85
N ASP A 174 5.31 9.63 -9.16
CA ASP A 174 5.09 10.97 -9.71
C ASP A 174 3.65 11.42 -9.46
N TRP A 175 2.67 10.54 -9.66
CA TRP A 175 1.29 10.82 -9.26
C TRP A 175 1.17 11.15 -7.76
N TYR A 176 1.88 10.44 -6.87
CA TYR A 176 1.88 10.78 -5.45
C TYR A 176 2.52 12.13 -5.15
N ARG A 177 3.59 12.52 -5.85
CA ARG A 177 4.21 13.85 -5.69
C ARG A 177 3.25 14.97 -6.10
N GLU A 178 2.50 14.77 -7.17
CA GLU A 178 1.51 15.75 -7.64
C GLU A 178 0.32 15.90 -6.68
N ASN A 179 -0.09 14.81 -6.02
CA ASN A 179 -1.33 14.76 -5.25
C ASN A 179 -1.13 14.74 -3.72
N ASN A 180 0.09 14.50 -3.23
CA ASN A 180 0.39 14.39 -1.81
C ASN A 180 1.74 15.04 -1.46
N HIS A 181 1.65 16.20 -0.81
CA HIS A 181 2.80 16.99 -0.38
C HIS A 181 3.83 16.24 0.50
N LEU A 182 3.45 15.14 1.15
CA LEU A 182 4.38 14.31 1.93
C LEU A 182 5.44 13.64 1.04
N TYR A 183 5.14 13.45 -0.25
CA TYR A 183 6.05 12.85 -1.22
C TYR A 183 7.01 13.86 -1.84
N ASN A 184 6.83 15.16 -1.63
CA ASN A 184 7.67 16.22 -2.23
C ASN A 184 9.14 16.13 -1.80
N ARG A 185 9.41 15.54 -0.63
CA ARG A 185 10.77 15.39 -0.09
C ARG A 185 11.45 14.09 -0.51
N ILE A 186 10.74 13.22 -1.21
CA ILE A 186 11.27 11.92 -1.64
C ILE A 186 11.97 12.13 -2.98
N SER A 187 13.30 12.27 -2.96
CA SER A 187 14.13 12.27 -4.16
C SER A 187 14.54 10.84 -4.50
N VAL A 188 14.33 10.42 -5.75
CA VAL A 188 14.89 9.15 -6.26
C VAL A 188 16.16 9.48 -7.03
N SER A 189 17.26 8.77 -6.74
CA SER A 189 18.53 8.97 -7.45
C SER A 189 18.38 8.65 -8.95
N GLY A 190 18.88 9.52 -9.82
CA GLY A 190 18.82 9.33 -11.28
C GLY A 190 19.59 8.09 -11.78
N ARG A 191 20.62 7.64 -11.06
CA ARG A 191 21.32 6.37 -11.38
C ARG A 191 20.42 5.15 -11.17
N LEU A 192 19.60 5.16 -10.12
CA LEU A 192 18.68 4.06 -9.81
C LEU A 192 17.57 3.92 -10.85
N GLN A 193 17.16 5.02 -11.51
CA GLN A 193 16.22 4.95 -12.61
C GLN A 193 16.81 4.13 -13.77
N VAL A 194 18.01 4.50 -14.24
CA VAL A 194 18.68 3.83 -15.38
C VAL A 194 19.02 2.36 -15.09
N GLU A 195 19.48 2.05 -13.87
CA GLU A 195 19.78 0.68 -13.45
C GLU A 195 18.53 -0.20 -13.29
N ALA A 196 17.42 0.38 -12.83
CA ALA A 196 16.16 -0.35 -12.67
C ALA A 196 15.50 -0.73 -14.00
N PHE A 197 15.71 0.07 -15.05
CA PHE A 197 15.26 -0.28 -16.41
C PHE A 197 16.14 -1.37 -17.06
N THR A 198 17.36 -1.59 -16.57
CA THR A 198 18.34 -2.52 -17.16
C THR A 198 18.49 -3.86 -16.41
N ARG A 199 18.15 -3.93 -15.12
CA ARG A 199 18.19 -5.19 -14.34
C ARG A 199 16.82 -5.88 -14.28
N SER A 200 16.82 -7.22 -14.39
CA SER A 200 15.70 -8.08 -13.96
C SER A 200 15.46 -7.89 -12.46
N THR A 201 14.58 -6.96 -12.12
CA THR A 201 14.26 -6.53 -10.75
C THR A 201 13.24 -7.51 -10.14
N SER A 202 13.57 -8.80 -10.18
CA SER A 202 12.72 -9.85 -9.60
C SER A 202 12.85 -9.79 -8.08
N ALA A 203 11.77 -9.41 -7.40
CA ALA A 203 11.67 -9.54 -5.93
C ALA A 203 11.63 -11.02 -5.49
N VAL A 204 11.60 -11.95 -6.45
CA VAL A 204 11.52 -13.39 -6.23
C VAL A 204 12.88 -14.06 -6.43
N LEU A 205 13.38 -14.70 -5.39
CA LEU A 205 14.49 -15.64 -5.40
C LEU A 205 13.95 -17.07 -5.59
N ASP A 206 14.37 -17.75 -6.66
CA ASP A 206 13.98 -19.14 -6.94
C ASP A 206 15.00 -20.13 -6.34
N GLY A 207 14.68 -20.69 -5.16
CA GLY A 207 15.46 -21.75 -4.51
C GLY A 207 14.97 -23.16 -4.81
N THR A 208 14.11 -23.35 -5.81
CA THR A 208 13.53 -24.67 -6.11
C THR A 208 14.48 -25.63 -6.84
N SER A 209 15.65 -25.13 -7.28
CA SER A 209 16.67 -25.87 -8.02
C SER A 209 17.77 -26.49 -7.14
N SER A 210 17.82 -26.18 -5.84
CA SER A 210 18.87 -26.69 -4.94
C SER A 210 18.54 -28.12 -4.49
N ASN A 211 18.72 -29.06 -5.41
CA ASN A 211 19.01 -30.47 -5.19
C ASN A 211 19.31 -31.08 -6.56
N ASN A 212 20.59 -31.04 -6.95
CA ASN A 212 21.29 -31.97 -7.84
C ASN A 212 22.53 -31.27 -8.44
N GLU A 213 23.59 -31.13 -7.65
CA GLU A 213 24.99 -31.08 -8.11
C GLU A 213 25.91 -30.96 -6.89
N VAL A 214 26.03 -32.07 -6.13
CA VAL A 214 27.32 -32.44 -5.56
C VAL A 214 27.61 -33.80 -6.17
N ALA A 215 28.25 -33.74 -7.33
CA ALA A 215 28.90 -34.88 -7.94
C ALA A 215 29.91 -35.45 -6.93
N GLY A 216 30.00 -36.78 -6.90
CA GLY A 216 31.01 -37.47 -6.12
C GLY A 216 32.41 -36.94 -6.44
N LEU A 217 33.18 -36.74 -5.39
CA LEU A 217 34.63 -36.84 -5.43
C LEU A 217 35.01 -37.78 -4.29
N ASP A 218 35.57 -38.90 -4.71
CA ASP A 218 36.23 -39.92 -3.91
C ASP A 218 37.23 -39.31 -2.92
N ASN A 219 37.40 -39.93 -1.76
CA ASN A 219 38.62 -40.68 -1.43
C ASN A 219 38.64 -41.11 0.05
N ILE A 220 38.80 -42.44 0.22
CA ILE A 220 39.45 -43.20 1.31
C ILE A 220 38.93 -42.98 2.74
#